data_AF-A0A1Y1CK21-F1
#
_entry.id   AF-A0A1Y1CK21-F1
#
_cell.length_a   1.000
_cell.length_b   1.000
_cell.length_c   1.000
_cell.angle_alpha   90.00
_cell.angle_beta   90.00
_cell.angle_gamma   90.00
#
_symmetry.space_group_name_H-M   'P 1'
#
loop_
_entity.id
_entity.type
_entity.pdbx_description
1 polymer ?
#
loop_
_entity_poly.entity_id
_entity_poly.type
_entity_poly.pdbx_seq_one_letter_code
_entity_poly.pdbx_strand_id
1 'polypeptide(L)' 'MTIKRIDSTPRMSRIVEHGNTIYLCGQTAKDATVDNKEQTLSTFEKLA' A
#
# COMPACT_ATOMS: atom_id res chain seq x y z
N MET A 1 3.25 -17.74 -15.34
CA MET A 1 2.94 -17.46 -13.92
C MET A 1 1.73 -16.55 -13.85
N THR A 2 0.79 -16.82 -12.94
CA THR A 2 -0.49 -16.09 -12.84
C THR A 2 -0.34 -14.83 -12.01
N ILE A 3 -0.94 -13.72 -12.46
CA ILE A 3 -1.04 -12.48 -11.67
C ILE A 3 -2.23 -12.61 -10.73
N LYS A 4 -2.01 -12.44 -9.42
CA LYS A 4 -3.07 -12.38 -8.42
C LYS A 4 -3.23 -10.95 -7.93
N ARG A 5 -4.47 -10.47 -7.89
CA ARG A 5 -4.83 -9.12 -7.44
C ARG A 5 -5.71 -9.23 -6.22
N ILE A 6 -5.42 -8.43 -5.19
CA ILE A 6 -6.16 -8.40 -3.93
C ILE A 6 -6.68 -6.97 -3.72
N ASP A 7 -7.91 -6.85 -3.21
CA ASP A 7 -8.64 -5.60 -2.98
C ASP A 7 -8.57 -4.64 -4.18
N SER A 8 -9.18 -5.08 -5.28
CA SER A 8 -9.20 -4.31 -6.52
C SER A 8 -10.41 -3.39 -6.60
N THR A 9 -10.13 -2.16 -7.04
CA THR A 9 -11.11 -1.14 -7.41
C THR A 9 -10.93 -0.81 -8.90
N PRO A 10 -11.84 -0.08 -9.55
CA PRO A 10 -11.65 0.36 -10.94
C PRO A 10 -10.38 1.21 -11.16
N ARG A 11 -9.88 1.87 -10.11
CA ARG A 11 -8.67 2.69 -10.18
C ARG A 11 -7.39 1.88 -9.98
N MET A 12 -7.41 0.90 -9.09
CA MET A 12 -6.19 0.22 -8.62
C MET A 12 -6.47 -1.06 -7.82
N SER A 13 -5.49 -1.96 -7.81
CA SER A 13 -5.38 -3.07 -6.85
C SER A 13 -4.52 -2.62 -5.67
N ARG A 14 -4.91 -2.93 -4.43
CA ARG A 14 -4.08 -2.60 -3.26
C ARG A 14 -2.82 -3.46 -3.20
N ILE A 15 -2.93 -4.73 -3.60
CA ILE A 15 -1.81 -5.68 -3.67
C ILE A 15 -1.86 -6.42 -5.00
N VAL A 16 -0.69 -6.58 -5.63
CA VAL A 16 -0.49 -7.46 -6.78
C VAL A 16 0.66 -8.42 -6.47
N GLU A 17 0.42 -9.71 -6.66
CA GLU A 17 1.41 -10.77 -6.51
C GLU A 17 1.74 -11.35 -7.89
N HIS A 18 3.02 -11.44 -8.21
CA HIS A 18 3.51 -12.08 -9.42
C HIS A 18 4.81 -12.84 -9.14
N GLY A 19 4.76 -14.17 -9.24
CA GLY A 19 5.89 -15.01 -8.84
C GLY A 19 6.18 -14.84 -7.35
N ASN A 20 7.42 -14.44 -7.02
CA ASN A 20 7.86 -14.18 -5.64
C ASN A 20 7.94 -12.67 -5.31
N THR A 21 7.28 -11.82 -6.10
CA THR A 21 7.30 -10.37 -5.90
C THR A 21 5.92 -9.85 -5.54
N ILE A 22 5.87 -9.05 -4.47
CA ILE A 22 4.67 -8.35 -4.00
C ILE A 22 4.80 -6.87 -4.36
N TYR A 23 3.80 -6.35 -5.05
CA TYR A 23 3.66 -4.94 -5.38
C TYR A 23 2.52 -4.35 -4.56
N LEU A 24 2.85 -3.37 -3.74
CA LEU A 24 1.88 -2.60 -2.98
C LEU A 24 1.55 -1.32 -3.73
N CYS A 25 0.30 -0.88 -3.62
CA CYS A 25 -0.05 0.45 -4.06
C CYS A 25 0.63 1.53 -3.18
N GLY A 26 0.62 2.78 -3.65
CA GLY A 26 1.09 3.91 -2.86
C GLY A 26 0.39 3.97 -1.50
N GLN A 27 1.19 3.98 -0.43
CA GLN A 27 0.70 4.19 0.93
C GLN A 27 0.84 5.66 1.29
N THR A 28 -0.21 6.21 1.88
CA THR A 28 -0.23 7.60 2.34
C THR A 28 -0.39 7.62 3.86
N ALA A 29 -0.07 8.75 4.49
CA ALA A 29 -0.32 8.97 5.91
C ALA A 29 -1.81 8.75 6.27
N LYS A 30 -2.08 8.48 7.55
CA LYS A 30 -3.47 8.46 8.07
C LYS A 30 -4.03 9.88 8.20
N ASP A 31 -3.18 10.81 8.62
CA ASP A 31 -3.46 12.25 8.66
C ASP A 31 -2.33 12.98 7.92
N ALA A 32 -2.68 13.80 6.94
CA ALA A 32 -1.72 14.55 6.13
C ALA A 32 -1.37 15.92 6.72
N THR A 33 -1.99 16.31 7.84
CA THR A 33 -1.81 17.62 8.49
C THR A 33 -0.72 17.61 9.56
N VAL A 34 -0.30 16.43 10.01
CA VAL A 34 0.74 16.24 11.03
C VAL A 34 2.15 16.34 10.46
N ASP A 35 3.17 16.28 11.32
CA ASP A 35 4.57 16.37 10.88
C ASP A 35 5.03 15.15 10.06
N ASN A 36 6.20 15.28 9.43
CA ASN A 36 6.71 14.24 8.55
C ASN A 36 7.04 12.91 9.26
N LYS A 37 7.39 12.94 10.56
CA LYS A 37 7.71 11.74 11.33
C LYS A 37 6.42 10.95 11.61
N GLU A 38 5.38 11.64 12.04
CA GLU A 38 4.07 11.03 12.32
C GLU A 38 3.40 10.53 11.04
N GLN A 39 3.49 11.28 9.94
CA GLN A 39 3.04 10.83 8.63
C GLN A 39 3.75 9.54 8.19
N THR A 40 5.07 9.48 8.39
CA THR A 40 5.88 8.31 8.04
C THR A 40 5.53 7.10 8.91
N LEU A 41 5.43 7.28 10.24
CA LEU A 41 5.06 6.22 11.17
C LEU A 41 3.69 5.63 10.84
N SER A 42 2.67 6.48 10.65
CA SER A 42 1.31 6.03 10.32
C SER A 42 1.20 5.36 8.94
N THR A 43 2.13 5.64 8.03
CA THR A 43 2.24 4.94 6.75
C THR A 43 2.83 3.54 6.95
N PHE A 44 3.86 3.40 7.78
CA PHE A 44 4.46 2.09 8.12
C PHE A 44 3.51 1.18 8.90
N GLU A 45 2.66 1.72 9.77
CA GLU A 45 1.62 0.95 10.46
C GLU A 45 0.61 0.27 9.51
N LYS A 46 0.51 0.70 8.25
CA LYS A 46 -0.33 0.04 7.24
C LYS A 46 0.37 -1.14 6.56
N LEU A 47 1.68 -1.26 6.76
CA LEU A 47 2.56 -2.25 6.14
C LEU A 47 3.00 -3.35 7.11
N ALA A 48 3.06 -3.03 8.41
CA ALA A 48 3.31 -3.96 9.50
C ALA A 48 2.04 -4.77 9.84
#